data_AF-A0A965RS76-F1
#
_entry.id   AF-A0A965RS76-F1
#
_cell.length_a   1.000
_cell.length_b   1.000
_cell.length_c   1.000
_cell.angle_alpha   90.00
_cell.angle_beta   90.00
_cell.angle_gamma   90.00
#
_symmetry.space_group_name_H-M   'P 1'
#
loop_
_entity.id
_entity.type
_entity.pdbx_description
1 polymer ?
#
loop_
_entity_poly.entity_id
_entity_poly.type
_entity_poly.pdbx_seq_one_letter_code
_entity_poly.pdbx_strand_id
1 'polypeptide(L)'
;MLNKRYLIISILLVFSWTHHVSADCEGKLAKLRKSTFPKTSAKNQKIFRDHFYNSYASEECFENTIGFLEKVTADQGTQFYLVSIENVGASTLGMVSARKARGAGYRKQGDQWVEFPASTEKKWGHHVFAIDESQLVYDFDFTHRPGISPLEKYLTEMFLDVPADLREKKLDDYRVVITRAEFALKRENDPLRKKMTLREWMDSLRR
;
A
#
# COMPACT_ATOMS: atom_id res chain seq x y z
N MET A 1 -8.28 -16.55 73.91
CA MET A 1 -7.78 -16.95 72.58
C MET A 1 -8.18 -15.89 71.58
N LEU A 2 -7.20 -15.30 70.89
CA LEU A 2 -7.37 -14.35 69.80
C LEU A 2 -8.11 -15.01 68.62
N ASN A 3 -8.97 -14.27 67.91
CA ASN A 3 -8.73 -14.07 66.48
C ASN A 3 -9.47 -12.86 65.89
N LYS A 4 -8.67 -12.01 65.23
CA LYS A 4 -9.05 -10.84 64.44
C LYS A 4 -9.76 -11.28 63.16
N ARG A 5 -10.77 -10.54 62.68
CA ARG A 5 -10.99 -10.34 61.23
C ARG A 5 -11.45 -8.92 60.92
N TYR A 6 -10.82 -8.41 59.87
CA TYR A 6 -10.82 -7.03 59.38
C TYR A 6 -12.05 -6.76 58.51
N LEU A 7 -12.64 -5.58 58.67
CA LEU A 7 -13.69 -5.02 57.83
C LEU A 7 -13.00 -4.20 56.71
N ILE A 8 -13.04 -4.69 55.46
CA ILE A 8 -12.55 -3.96 54.30
C ILE A 8 -13.74 -3.24 53.65
N ILE A 9 -13.67 -1.91 53.62
CA ILE A 9 -14.60 -1.01 52.95
C ILE A 9 -14.13 -0.85 51.50
N SER A 10 -14.96 -1.23 50.53
CA SER A 10 -14.73 -0.98 49.10
C SER A 10 -15.46 0.29 48.68
N ILE A 11 -14.70 1.34 48.37
CA ILE A 11 -15.20 2.57 47.73
C ILE A 11 -15.05 2.41 46.21
N LEU A 12 -16.18 2.39 45.50
CA LEU A 12 -16.24 2.47 44.04
C LEU A 12 -16.21 3.96 43.63
N LEU A 13 -15.11 4.41 43.05
CA LEU A 13 -15.01 5.69 42.34
C LEU A 13 -15.15 5.41 40.83
N VAL A 14 -16.28 5.81 40.27
CA VAL A 14 -16.51 5.85 38.81
C VAL A 14 -16.06 7.23 38.32
N PHE A 15 -14.90 7.30 37.68
CA PHE A 15 -14.48 8.48 36.94
C PHE A 15 -14.99 8.39 35.50
N SER A 16 -15.99 9.20 35.16
CA SER A 16 -16.42 9.42 33.78
C SER A 16 -15.52 10.47 33.12
N TRP A 17 -14.58 10.02 32.29
CA TRP A 17 -13.85 10.88 31.36
C TRP A 17 -14.61 10.96 30.03
N THR A 18 -15.41 12.00 29.83
CA THR A 18 -15.90 12.35 28.50
C THR A 18 -14.84 13.21 27.81
N HIS A 19 -14.16 12.63 26.82
CA HIS A 19 -13.27 13.40 25.95
C HIS A 19 -14.08 14.37 25.09
N HIS A 20 -13.78 15.67 25.25
CA HIS A 20 -14.06 16.69 24.25
C HIS A 20 -13.29 16.35 22.96
N VAL A 21 -14.00 15.81 21.97
CA VAL A 21 -13.51 15.72 20.60
C VAL A 21 -13.58 17.14 20.03
N SER A 22 -12.42 17.75 19.83
CA SER A 22 -12.26 19.06 19.20
C SER A 22 -12.83 19.04 17.77
N ALA A 23 -13.78 19.92 17.50
CA ALA A 23 -14.44 20.13 16.21
C ALA A 23 -13.53 20.74 15.12
N ASP A 24 -12.23 20.86 15.37
CA ASP A 24 -11.28 21.58 14.48
C ASP A 24 -10.57 20.66 13.45
N CYS A 25 -10.81 19.35 13.51
CA CYS A 25 -10.28 18.39 12.52
C CYS A 25 -11.18 18.22 11.27
N GLU A 26 -12.48 18.50 11.36
CA GLU A 26 -13.41 18.27 10.25
C GLU A 26 -13.23 19.28 9.10
N GLY A 27 -12.88 20.53 9.41
CA GLY A 27 -12.70 21.58 8.42
C GLY A 27 -11.51 21.38 7.48
N LYS A 28 -10.42 20.76 7.95
CA LYS A 28 -9.22 20.46 7.12
C LYS A 28 -9.40 19.22 6.24
N LEU A 29 -10.19 18.24 6.69
CA LEU A 29 -10.51 17.02 5.93
C LEU A 29 -11.58 17.26 4.85
N ALA A 30 -12.54 18.17 5.08
CA ALA A 30 -13.57 18.48 4.09
C ALA A 30 -13.01 19.10 2.79
N LYS A 31 -11.84 19.75 2.83
CA LYS A 31 -11.15 20.27 1.62
C LYS A 31 -10.54 19.18 0.73
N LEU A 32 -10.36 17.95 1.22
CA LEU A 32 -9.92 16.80 0.41
C LEU A 32 -11.08 16.14 -0.37
N ARG A 33 -12.33 16.39 0.02
CA ARG A 33 -13.52 15.69 -0.53
C ARG A 33 -14.03 16.19 -1.89
N LYS A 34 -13.45 17.25 -2.46
CA LYS A 34 -13.82 17.77 -3.80
C LYS A 34 -12.69 17.68 -4.84
N SER A 35 -11.72 16.79 -4.66
CA SER A 35 -10.72 16.53 -5.68
C SER A 35 -11.25 15.50 -6.66
N THR A 36 -11.74 15.95 -7.83
CA THR A 36 -11.48 15.22 -9.08
C THR A 36 -10.07 14.66 -9.01
N PHE A 37 -9.88 13.35 -9.24
CA PHE A 37 -8.55 12.72 -9.24
C PHE A 37 -7.56 13.68 -9.90
N PRO A 38 -6.52 14.14 -9.18
CA PRO A 38 -5.53 15.03 -9.76
C PRO A 38 -5.04 14.35 -11.03
N LYS A 39 -5.11 15.05 -12.17
CA LYS A 39 -4.53 14.54 -13.41
C LYS A 39 -3.10 14.17 -13.08
N THR A 40 -2.79 12.87 -13.17
CA THR A 40 -1.41 12.40 -13.20
C THR A 40 -0.66 13.31 -14.15
N SER A 41 0.46 13.89 -13.72
CA SER A 41 1.19 14.74 -14.64
C SER A 41 1.58 13.85 -15.83
N ALA A 42 1.24 14.27 -17.05
CA ALA A 42 1.59 13.52 -18.27
C ALA A 42 3.11 13.25 -18.33
N LYS A 43 3.89 14.09 -17.63
CA LYS A 43 5.31 13.95 -17.36
C LYS A 43 5.63 12.71 -16.50
N ASN A 44 5.00 12.52 -15.33
CA ASN A 44 5.26 11.37 -14.45
C ASN A 44 4.92 10.06 -15.16
N GLN A 45 3.81 10.03 -15.91
CA GLN A 45 3.46 8.88 -16.73
C GLN A 45 4.49 8.58 -17.81
N LYS A 46 5.01 9.62 -18.47
CA LYS A 46 6.10 9.47 -19.45
C LYS A 46 7.37 8.92 -18.79
N ILE A 47 7.80 9.48 -17.65
CA ILE A 47 9.00 9.04 -16.93
C ILE A 47 8.86 7.58 -16.50
N PHE A 48 7.72 7.20 -15.92
CA PHE A 48 7.45 5.83 -15.51
C PHE A 48 7.51 4.87 -16.69
N ARG A 49 6.81 5.19 -17.80
CA ARG A 49 6.80 4.38 -19.02
C ARG A 49 8.20 4.23 -19.60
N ASP A 50 8.95 5.31 -19.70
CA ASP A 50 10.29 5.30 -20.26
C ASP A 50 11.25 4.50 -19.36
N HIS A 51 11.10 4.56 -18.03
CA HIS A 51 11.89 3.73 -17.11
C HIS A 51 11.50 2.25 -17.21
N PHE A 52 10.21 1.95 -17.29
CA PHE A 52 9.69 0.59 -17.41
C PHE A 52 10.22 -0.14 -18.63
N TYR A 53 10.30 0.53 -19.79
CA TYR A 53 10.79 -0.11 -21.00
C TYR A 53 12.32 -0.15 -21.10
N ASN A 54 13.02 0.85 -20.57
CA ASN A 54 14.47 1.00 -20.82
C ASN A 54 15.36 0.57 -19.65
N SER A 55 14.81 0.34 -18.46
CA SER A 55 15.61 0.10 -17.25
C SER A 55 15.06 -0.97 -16.32
N TYR A 56 13.94 -1.60 -16.67
CA TYR A 56 13.36 -2.66 -15.84
C TYR A 56 14.29 -3.86 -15.76
N ALA A 57 14.60 -4.28 -14.53
CA ALA A 57 15.24 -5.55 -14.22
C ALA A 57 14.25 -6.49 -13.52
N SER A 58 14.19 -7.75 -13.96
CA SER A 58 13.29 -8.74 -13.36
C SER A 58 13.73 -9.07 -11.94
N GLU A 59 12.76 -9.27 -11.03
CA GLU A 59 12.97 -9.60 -9.60
C GLU A 59 13.60 -8.48 -8.76
N GLU A 60 13.91 -7.35 -9.35
CA GLU A 60 14.51 -6.18 -8.71
C GLU A 60 13.47 -5.07 -8.42
N CYS A 61 12.32 -5.44 -7.82
CA CYS A 61 11.20 -4.50 -7.61
C CYS A 61 11.60 -3.23 -6.83
N PHE A 62 12.50 -3.37 -5.85
CA PHE A 62 13.04 -2.25 -5.09
C PHE A 62 13.89 -1.33 -5.98
N GLU A 63 14.88 -1.85 -6.68
CA GLU A 63 15.79 -1.05 -7.51
C GLU A 63 15.06 -0.38 -8.68
N ASN A 64 14.10 -1.06 -9.31
CA ASN A 64 13.22 -0.46 -10.32
C ASN A 64 12.42 0.73 -9.76
N THR A 65 11.89 0.59 -8.54
CA THR A 65 11.13 1.65 -7.89
C THR A 65 12.02 2.82 -7.49
N ILE A 66 13.22 2.56 -6.96
CA ILE A 66 14.20 3.60 -6.61
C ILE A 66 14.65 4.37 -7.84
N GLY A 67 15.03 3.70 -8.93
CA GLY A 67 15.45 4.36 -10.17
C GLY A 67 14.35 5.21 -10.81
N PHE A 68 13.08 4.85 -10.60
CA PHE A 68 11.95 5.71 -10.94
C PHE A 68 11.86 6.93 -10.04
N LEU A 69 11.89 6.72 -8.71
CA LEU A 69 11.78 7.78 -7.71
C LEU A 69 12.87 8.84 -7.89
N GLU A 70 14.11 8.45 -8.14
CA GLU A 70 15.23 9.38 -8.42
C GLU A 70 14.91 10.36 -9.55
N LYS A 71 14.23 9.89 -10.60
CA LYS A 71 13.89 10.69 -11.78
C LYS A 71 12.71 11.63 -11.55
N VAL A 72 11.72 11.21 -10.77
CA VAL A 72 10.52 12.03 -10.52
C VAL A 72 10.70 13.01 -9.36
N THR A 73 11.48 12.68 -8.34
CA THR A 73 11.69 13.60 -7.19
C THR A 73 12.68 14.73 -7.50
N ALA A 74 13.48 14.60 -8.56
CA ALA A 74 14.28 15.70 -9.08
C ALA A 74 13.42 16.88 -9.55
N ASP A 75 12.14 16.63 -9.84
CA ASP A 75 11.18 17.60 -10.33
C ASP A 75 10.27 18.05 -9.17
N GLN A 76 10.53 19.24 -8.63
CA GLN A 76 9.79 19.78 -7.49
C GLN A 76 8.31 19.99 -7.86
N GLY A 77 7.39 19.22 -7.27
CA GLY A 77 5.96 19.46 -7.48
C GLY A 77 4.99 18.37 -7.01
N THR A 78 5.44 17.13 -6.84
CA THR A 78 4.59 16.03 -6.34
C THR A 78 5.35 15.22 -5.30
N GLN A 79 4.73 14.99 -4.15
CA GLN A 79 5.32 14.12 -3.14
C GLN A 79 5.10 12.65 -3.50
N PHE A 80 6.17 11.87 -3.45
CA PHE A 80 6.15 10.43 -3.68
C PHE A 80 6.51 9.65 -2.42
N TYR A 81 6.04 8.41 -2.37
CA TYR A 81 6.30 7.46 -1.30
C TYR A 81 6.69 6.11 -1.89
N LEU A 82 7.64 5.46 -1.26
CA LEU A 82 7.96 4.05 -1.47
C LEU A 82 7.10 3.22 -0.52
N VAL A 83 6.40 2.24 -1.08
CA VAL A 83 5.56 1.31 -0.33
C VAL A 83 6.17 -0.07 -0.42
N SER A 84 6.36 -0.71 0.73
CA SER A 84 6.68 -2.13 0.82
C SER A 84 5.50 -2.89 1.41
N ILE A 85 5.17 -4.03 0.80
CA ILE A 85 4.22 -5.01 1.34
C ILE A 85 4.99 -6.29 1.65
N GLU A 86 4.79 -6.82 2.85
CA GLU A 86 5.35 -8.08 3.30
C GLU A 86 4.24 -8.89 3.99
N ASN A 87 4.38 -10.21 4.00
CA ASN A 87 3.47 -11.08 4.73
C ASN A 87 4.10 -11.43 6.09
N VAL A 88 3.45 -11.03 7.18
CA VAL A 88 3.93 -11.30 8.55
C VAL A 88 3.15 -12.42 9.23
N GLY A 89 2.13 -12.97 8.56
CA GLY A 89 1.32 -14.07 9.04
C GLY A 89 1.61 -15.37 8.30
N ALA A 90 0.62 -16.26 8.28
CA ALA A 90 0.73 -17.60 7.68
C ALA A 90 -0.06 -17.77 6.39
N SER A 91 -0.86 -16.78 5.98
CA SER A 91 -1.50 -16.77 4.67
C SER A 91 -0.48 -17.00 3.57
N THR A 92 -0.89 -17.68 2.50
CA THR A 92 -0.05 -17.89 1.31
C THR A 92 1.36 -18.42 1.60
N LEU A 93 1.54 -19.18 2.69
CA LEU A 93 2.81 -19.75 3.15
C LEU A 93 3.85 -18.68 3.56
N GLY A 94 3.41 -17.58 4.16
CA GLY A 94 4.29 -16.50 4.63
C GLY A 94 4.88 -15.64 3.51
N MET A 95 4.37 -15.78 2.28
CA MET A 95 4.79 -15.02 1.10
C MET A 95 3.71 -14.01 0.70
N VAL A 96 4.10 -12.89 0.09
CA VAL A 96 3.17 -12.00 -0.62
C VAL A 96 2.76 -12.69 -1.92
N SER A 97 1.45 -12.85 -2.15
CA SER A 97 0.91 -13.54 -3.31
C SER A 97 0.08 -12.58 -4.16
N ALA A 98 0.44 -12.46 -5.43
CA ALA A 98 -0.11 -11.48 -6.36
C ALA A 98 -0.67 -12.16 -7.62
N ARG A 99 -1.94 -11.89 -7.92
CA ARG A 99 -2.66 -12.52 -9.03
C ARG A 99 -2.39 -11.83 -10.37
N LYS A 100 -2.31 -10.49 -10.36
CA LYS A 100 -2.10 -9.66 -11.56
C LYS A 100 -0.64 -9.25 -11.76
N ALA A 101 0.27 -10.02 -11.16
CA ALA A 101 1.68 -9.79 -11.31
C ALA A 101 2.14 -10.08 -12.75
N ARG A 102 3.11 -9.28 -13.20
CA ARG A 102 3.80 -9.45 -14.49
C ARG A 102 4.46 -10.84 -14.54
N GLY A 103 4.16 -11.59 -15.59
CA GLY A 103 4.69 -12.93 -15.88
C GLY A 103 4.23 -13.47 -17.23
N ALA A 104 5.07 -14.25 -17.93
CA ALA A 104 5.06 -14.47 -19.40
C ALA A 104 3.81 -15.07 -20.11
N GLY A 105 2.61 -15.07 -19.52
CA GLY A 105 1.39 -15.60 -20.12
C GLY A 105 0.75 -14.64 -21.13
N TYR A 106 0.79 -14.99 -22.42
CA TYR A 106 -0.06 -14.38 -23.44
C TYR A 106 -1.02 -15.43 -23.99
N ARG A 107 -2.31 -15.07 -24.13
CA ARG A 107 -3.33 -15.90 -24.78
C ARG A 107 -3.91 -15.16 -25.97
N LYS A 108 -4.10 -15.88 -27.08
CA LYS A 108 -4.82 -15.33 -28.23
C LYS A 108 -6.32 -15.26 -27.92
N GLN A 109 -6.92 -14.06 -28.01
CA GLN A 109 -8.36 -13.81 -27.88
C GLN A 109 -8.84 -13.13 -29.18
N GLY A 110 -9.53 -13.89 -30.04
CA GLY A 110 -9.80 -13.46 -31.41
C GLY A 110 -8.51 -13.25 -32.20
N ASP A 111 -8.35 -12.10 -32.83
CA ASP A 111 -7.14 -11.72 -33.58
C ASP A 111 -6.09 -10.97 -32.75
N GLN A 112 -6.31 -10.86 -31.44
CA GLN A 112 -5.41 -10.12 -30.54
C GLN A 112 -4.70 -11.05 -29.56
N TRP A 113 -3.40 -10.82 -29.36
CA TRP A 113 -2.69 -11.38 -28.23
C TRP A 113 -3.03 -10.56 -26.99
N VAL A 114 -3.78 -11.17 -26.08
CA VAL A 114 -4.18 -10.57 -24.81
C VAL A 114 -3.33 -11.20 -23.73
N GLU A 115 -2.72 -10.34 -22.93
CA GLU A 115 -2.02 -10.76 -21.72
C GLU A 115 -3.01 -11.50 -20.83
N PHE A 116 -2.69 -12.76 -20.51
CA PHE A 116 -3.47 -13.53 -19.57
C PHE A 116 -2.69 -13.51 -18.25
N PRO A 117 -3.30 -13.07 -17.13
CA PRO A 117 -2.65 -13.19 -15.83
C PRO A 117 -2.13 -14.61 -15.67
N ALA A 118 -0.94 -14.76 -15.07
CA ALA A 118 -0.42 -16.09 -14.80
C ALA A 118 -1.54 -16.94 -14.16
N SER A 119 -1.73 -18.17 -14.66
CA SER A 119 -2.76 -19.08 -14.13
C SER A 119 -2.56 -19.38 -12.63
N THR A 120 -1.36 -19.08 -12.13
CA THR A 120 -0.94 -19.17 -10.74
C THR A 120 -0.54 -17.80 -10.21
N GLU A 121 -0.93 -17.48 -8.97
CA GLU A 121 -0.43 -16.30 -8.28
C GLU A 121 1.11 -16.33 -8.20
N LYS A 122 1.75 -15.19 -8.45
CA LYS A 122 3.19 -15.01 -8.23
C LYS A 122 3.43 -14.80 -6.74
N LYS A 123 4.45 -15.45 -6.19
CA LYS A 123 4.79 -15.37 -4.76
C LYS A 123 6.14 -14.69 -4.57
N TRP A 124 6.21 -13.77 -3.61
CA TRP A 124 7.40 -13.01 -3.26
C TRP A 124 7.60 -12.97 -1.75
N GLY A 125 8.84 -12.80 -1.29
CA GLY A 125 9.08 -12.54 0.13
C GLY A 125 8.54 -11.18 0.57
N HIS A 126 8.62 -10.19 -0.31
CA HIS A 126 8.04 -8.85 -0.17
C HIS A 126 7.85 -8.25 -1.58
N HIS A 127 7.06 -7.18 -1.68
CA HIS A 127 6.89 -6.44 -2.93
C HIS A 127 6.98 -4.93 -2.69
N VAL A 128 7.56 -4.20 -3.64
CA VAL A 128 7.77 -2.75 -3.54
C VAL A 128 7.20 -2.03 -4.75
N PHE A 129 6.53 -0.91 -4.50
CA PHE A 129 6.03 0.00 -5.54
C PHE A 129 6.03 1.45 -5.04
N ALA A 130 5.84 2.40 -5.95
CA ALA A 130 5.73 3.81 -5.61
C ALA A 130 4.27 4.28 -5.65
N ILE A 131 3.94 5.26 -4.79
CA ILE A 131 2.70 6.02 -4.87
C ILE A 131 2.99 7.52 -4.84
N ASP A 132 2.13 8.32 -5.47
CA ASP A 132 2.12 9.77 -5.27
C ASP A 132 1.09 10.21 -4.20
N GLU A 133 1.10 11.49 -3.86
CA GLU A 133 0.14 12.09 -2.91
C GLU A 133 -1.33 11.98 -3.36
N SER A 134 -1.57 11.73 -4.65
CA SER A 134 -2.89 11.47 -5.24
C SER A 134 -3.28 10.00 -5.19
N GLN A 135 -2.49 9.16 -4.52
CA GLN A 135 -2.68 7.71 -4.38
C GLN A 135 -2.73 6.98 -5.72
N LEU A 136 -1.94 7.44 -6.69
CA LEU A 136 -1.71 6.71 -7.92
C LEU A 136 -0.49 5.79 -7.75
N VAL A 137 -0.65 4.55 -8.18
CA VAL A 137 0.36 3.49 -8.06
C VAL A 137 1.20 3.40 -9.32
N TYR A 138 2.51 3.31 -9.12
CA TYR A 138 3.55 3.09 -10.12
C TYR A 138 4.28 1.79 -9.74
N ASP A 139 3.88 0.68 -10.36
CA ASP A 139 4.40 -0.66 -10.06
C ASP A 139 4.89 -1.34 -11.34
N PHE A 140 6.15 -1.78 -11.34
CA PHE A 140 6.82 -2.44 -12.46
C PHE A 140 6.41 -3.90 -12.65
N ASP A 141 5.84 -4.51 -11.61
CA ASP A 141 5.30 -5.86 -11.63
C ASP A 141 3.78 -5.88 -11.80
N PHE A 142 3.10 -4.73 -11.94
CA PHE A 142 1.66 -4.71 -12.20
C PHE A 142 1.37 -4.74 -13.71
N THR A 143 0.93 -5.90 -14.22
CA THR A 143 0.71 -6.16 -15.66
C THR A 143 2.00 -6.04 -16.51
N HIS A 144 1.95 -6.35 -17.81
CA HIS A 144 3.12 -6.23 -18.70
C HIS A 144 3.26 -4.87 -19.36
N ARG A 145 2.27 -3.99 -19.20
CA ARG A 145 2.30 -2.63 -19.72
C ARG A 145 2.48 -1.65 -18.56
N PRO A 146 3.30 -0.60 -18.72
CA PRO A 146 3.40 0.43 -17.71
C PRO A 146 2.06 1.15 -17.59
N GLY A 147 1.33 0.82 -16.53
CA GLY A 147 0.04 1.39 -16.18
C GLY A 147 0.13 2.12 -14.84
N ILE A 148 -0.61 3.21 -14.73
CA ILE A 148 -0.81 3.92 -13.47
C ILE A 148 -2.23 3.65 -13.03
N SER A 149 -2.40 3.23 -11.78
CA SER A 149 -3.71 2.81 -11.26
C SER A 149 -4.03 3.51 -9.95
N PRO A 150 -5.31 3.85 -9.69
CA PRO A 150 -5.74 4.24 -8.36
C PRO A 150 -5.41 3.13 -7.35
N LEU A 151 -4.93 3.53 -6.17
CA LEU A 151 -4.44 2.61 -5.14
C LEU A 151 -5.45 1.52 -4.75
N GLU A 152 -6.70 1.88 -4.47
CA GLU A 152 -7.73 0.90 -4.07
C GLU A 152 -7.96 -0.16 -5.16
N LYS A 153 -8.02 0.28 -6.43
CA LYS A 153 -8.15 -0.61 -7.58
C LYS A 153 -6.94 -1.53 -7.71
N TYR A 154 -5.74 -0.98 -7.60
CA TYR A 154 -4.50 -1.74 -7.65
C TYR A 154 -4.44 -2.80 -6.55
N LEU A 155 -4.65 -2.43 -5.28
CA LEU A 155 -4.58 -3.39 -4.16
C LEU A 155 -5.61 -4.50 -4.32
N THR A 156 -6.81 -4.15 -4.80
CA THR A 156 -7.88 -5.11 -5.08
C THR A 156 -7.46 -6.11 -6.15
N GLU A 157 -7.09 -5.63 -7.34
CA GLU A 157 -6.77 -6.50 -8.48
C GLU A 157 -5.47 -7.29 -8.29
N MET A 158 -4.48 -6.70 -7.61
CA MET A 158 -3.16 -7.30 -7.43
C MET A 158 -3.15 -8.36 -6.33
N PHE A 159 -3.74 -8.06 -5.16
CA PHE A 159 -3.58 -8.91 -3.97
C PHE A 159 -4.89 -9.53 -3.46
N LEU A 160 -6.02 -8.85 -3.63
CA LEU A 160 -7.29 -9.19 -2.94
C LEU A 160 -8.35 -9.85 -3.85
N ASP A 161 -8.12 -9.95 -5.16
CA ASP A 161 -8.96 -10.69 -6.11
C ASP A 161 -8.79 -12.21 -5.96
N VAL A 162 -9.17 -12.69 -4.78
CA VAL A 162 -9.07 -14.08 -4.31
C VAL A 162 -10.37 -14.46 -3.56
N PRO A 163 -10.60 -15.75 -3.25
CA PRO A 163 -11.70 -16.18 -2.39
C PRO A 163 -11.78 -15.41 -1.07
N ALA A 164 -12.98 -15.21 -0.54
CA ALA A 164 -13.23 -14.32 0.59
C ALA A 164 -12.45 -14.71 1.86
N ASP A 165 -12.35 -16.01 2.15
CA ASP A 165 -11.58 -16.53 3.29
C ASP A 165 -10.09 -16.20 3.19
N LEU A 166 -9.50 -16.34 2.00
CA LEU A 166 -8.11 -15.96 1.77
C LEU A 166 -7.93 -14.44 1.76
N ARG A 167 -8.90 -13.70 1.24
CA ARG A 167 -8.90 -12.23 1.21
C ARG A 167 -8.82 -11.65 2.63
N GLU A 168 -9.67 -12.13 3.53
CA GLU A 168 -9.66 -11.68 4.93
C GLU A 168 -8.31 -11.97 5.60
N LYS A 169 -7.76 -13.17 5.38
CA LYS A 169 -6.41 -13.49 5.89
C LYS A 169 -5.33 -12.57 5.32
N LYS A 170 -5.33 -12.29 4.01
CA LYS A 170 -4.35 -11.36 3.40
C LYS A 170 -4.49 -9.94 3.98
N LEU A 171 -5.72 -9.47 4.23
CA LEU A 171 -5.97 -8.15 4.84
C LEU A 171 -5.32 -8.02 6.24
N ASP A 172 -5.36 -9.09 7.03
CA ASP A 172 -4.80 -9.13 8.39
C ASP A 172 -3.30 -9.43 8.42
N ASP A 173 -2.84 -10.36 7.57
CA ASP A 173 -1.47 -10.85 7.56
C ASP A 173 -0.49 -9.94 6.80
N TYR A 174 -0.98 -9.14 5.84
CA TYR A 174 -0.10 -8.31 5.03
C TYR A 174 0.18 -7.02 5.77
N ARG A 175 1.47 -6.71 5.90
CA ARG A 175 1.98 -5.51 6.53
C ARG A 175 2.48 -4.56 5.47
N VAL A 176 2.04 -3.31 5.58
CA VAL A 176 2.38 -2.22 4.68
C VAL A 176 3.32 -1.28 5.41
N VAL A 177 4.42 -0.91 4.74
CA VAL A 177 5.35 0.12 5.21
C VAL A 177 5.40 1.22 4.16
N ILE A 178 5.03 2.44 4.56
CA ILE A 178 5.03 3.63 3.69
C ILE A 178 6.15 4.55 4.15
N THR A 179 7.07 4.85 3.24
CA THR A 179 8.26 5.68 3.47
C THR A 179 8.26 6.82 2.46
N ARG A 180 8.47 8.06 2.89
CA ARG A 180 8.64 9.20 1.97
C ARG A 180 9.84 8.96 1.05
N ALA A 181 9.67 9.26 -0.23
CA ALA A 181 10.70 9.00 -1.23
C ALA A 181 12.04 9.69 -0.89
N GLU A 182 12.02 10.91 -0.37
CA GLU A 182 13.23 11.65 0.04
C GLU A 182 14.10 10.91 1.07
N PHE A 183 13.48 10.12 1.97
CA PHE A 183 14.18 9.30 2.96
C PHE A 183 14.58 7.95 2.38
N ALA A 184 13.70 7.34 1.57
CA ALA A 184 14.00 6.07 0.90
C ALA A 184 15.23 6.18 -0.02
N LEU A 185 15.31 7.25 -0.82
CA LEU A 185 16.42 7.52 -1.73
C LEU A 185 17.75 7.71 -0.99
N LYS A 186 17.73 8.36 0.18
CA LYS A 186 18.92 8.54 1.03
C LYS A 186 19.23 7.35 1.92
N ARG A 187 18.36 6.33 1.93
CA ARG A 187 18.42 5.18 2.85
C ARG A 187 18.43 5.61 4.33
N GLU A 188 17.70 6.69 4.63
CA GLU A 188 17.59 7.26 5.97
C GLU A 188 16.31 6.81 6.68
N ASN A 189 16.27 6.95 8.01
CA ASN A 189 15.06 6.67 8.78
C ASN A 189 14.03 7.78 8.59
N ASP A 190 12.89 7.46 7.98
CA ASP A 190 11.77 8.40 7.86
C ASP A 190 11.05 8.56 9.23
N PRO A 191 11.07 9.75 9.85
CA PRO A 191 10.41 9.99 11.13
C PRO A 191 8.88 9.90 11.05
N LEU A 192 8.31 9.98 9.85
CA LEU A 192 6.88 9.84 9.59
C LEU A 192 6.54 8.50 8.92
N ARG A 193 7.46 7.53 8.95
CA ARG A 193 7.25 6.20 8.40
C ARG A 193 6.00 5.59 9.00
N LYS A 194 5.05 5.20 8.15
CA LYS A 194 3.82 4.53 8.59
C LYS A 194 3.98 3.03 8.42
N LYS A 195 3.50 2.28 9.41
CA LYS A 195 3.44 0.83 9.40
C LYS A 195 2.06 0.42 9.87
N MET A 196 1.35 -0.34 9.05
CA MET A 196 -0.04 -0.73 9.28
C MET A 196 -0.35 -2.06 8.58
N THR A 197 -1.46 -2.69 8.90
CA THR A 197 -1.95 -3.83 8.12
C THR A 197 -2.55 -3.37 6.79
N LEU A 198 -2.68 -4.28 5.83
CA LEU A 198 -3.38 -3.98 4.57
C LEU A 198 -4.85 -3.61 4.84
N ARG A 199 -5.48 -4.21 5.86
CA ARG A 199 -6.82 -3.83 6.31
C ARG A 199 -6.89 -2.37 6.75
N GLU A 200 -6.03 -1.97 7.68
CA GLU A 200 -5.99 -0.59 8.19
C GLU A 200 -5.77 0.41 7.06
N TRP A 201 -4.92 0.06 6.09
CA TRP A 201 -4.69 0.90 4.93
C TRP A 201 -5.94 1.02 4.07
N MET A 202 -6.57 -0.10 3.68
CA MET A 202 -7.81 -0.11 2.89
C MET A 202 -8.95 0.66 3.57
N ASP A 203 -9.12 0.51 4.89
CA ASP A 203 -10.14 1.24 5.64
C ASP A 203 -9.85 2.75 5.74
N SER A 204 -8.59 3.16 5.61
CA SER A 204 -8.23 4.59 5.51
C SER A 204 -8.61 5.21 4.17
N LEU A 205 -8.70 4.42 3.09
CA LEU A 205 -9.06 4.91 1.75
C LEU A 205 -10.55 5.21 1.59
N ARG A 206 -11.39 4.66 2.48
CA ARG A 206 -12.86 4.77 2.42
C ARG A 206 -13.47 5.91 3.24
N ARG A 207 -12.64 6.64 4.01
CA ARG A 207 -13.09 7.69 4.94
C ARG A 207 -13.03 9.08 4.30
#